data_AF-A0A7S3UML8-F1
#
_entry.id   AF-A0A7S3UML8-F1
#
_cell.length_a   1.000
_cell.length_b   1.000
_cell.length_c   1.000
_cell.angle_alpha   90.00
_cell.angle_beta   90.00
_cell.angle_gamma   90.00
#
_symmetry.space_group_name_H-M   'P 1'
#
loop_
_entity.id
_entity.type
_entity.pdbx_description
1 polymer ?
#
loop_
_entity_poly.entity_id
_entity_poly.type
_entity_poly.pdbx_seq_one_letter_code
_entity_poly.pdbx_strand_id
1 'polypeptide(L)'
;DPSEEPGDFIVVLKQKAPQKDTAAKGFTRKGNDLYLRRSITLLEALTGYTTIIDHMDDRKLIVKSGKGEVIKPVDLAAEKHLLKCVKGEGMPSPQNQFVCGNLFLILDIVFPDKMKEDACKKLAAILP
;
A
#
# COMPACT_ATOMS: atom_id res chain seq x y z
N ASP A 1 -33.05 -36.53 -23.55
CA ASP A 1 -34.23 -37.34 -23.18
C ASP A 1 -34.87 -36.66 -21.96
N PRO A 2 -36.20 -36.55 -21.77
CA PRO A 2 -36.78 -35.94 -20.56
C PRO A 2 -36.46 -36.69 -19.25
N SER A 3 -35.70 -37.78 -19.33
CA SER A 3 -35.30 -38.67 -18.23
C SER A 3 -33.83 -38.55 -17.81
N GLU A 4 -33.06 -37.61 -18.37
CA GLU A 4 -31.66 -37.39 -17.96
C GLU A 4 -31.57 -36.38 -16.81
N GLU A 5 -30.89 -36.77 -15.73
CA GLU A 5 -30.61 -35.85 -14.62
C GLU A 5 -29.65 -34.74 -15.07
N PRO A 6 -29.97 -33.47 -14.78
CA PRO A 6 -29.09 -32.36 -15.11
C PRO A 6 -27.77 -32.47 -14.33
N GLY A 7 -26.66 -32.26 -15.03
CA GLY A 7 -25.32 -32.26 -14.42
C GLY A 7 -25.03 -30.99 -13.61
N ASP A 8 -23.92 -31.04 -12.86
CA ASP A 8 -23.50 -29.93 -12.01
C ASP A 8 -22.92 -28.76 -12.80
N PHE A 9 -23.32 -27.55 -12.42
CA PHE A 9 -22.70 -26.30 -12.86
C PHE A 9 -21.89 -25.68 -11.72
N ILE A 10 -20.56 -25.84 -11.77
CA ILE A 10 -19.65 -25.35 -10.74
C ILE A 10 -18.99 -24.05 -11.19
N VAL A 11 -19.18 -22.98 -10.42
CA VAL A 11 -18.50 -21.70 -10.63
C VAL A 11 -17.36 -21.57 -9.61
N VAL A 12 -16.14 -21.41 -10.12
CA VAL A 12 -14.97 -21.12 -9.29
C VAL A 12 -14.56 -19.66 -9.49
N LEU A 13 -14.68 -18.88 -8.43
CA LEU A 13 -14.17 -17.51 -8.41
C LEU A 13 -12.64 -17.55 -8.30
N LYS A 14 -11.96 -16.96 -9.29
CA LYS A 14 -10.51 -16.75 -9.25
C LYS A 14 -10.23 -15.26 -9.12
N GLN A 15 -9.36 -14.90 -8.18
CA GLN A 15 -8.82 -13.55 -8.11
C GLN A 15 -8.10 -13.26 -9.42
N LYS A 16 -8.56 -12.24 -10.15
CA LYS A 16 -7.90 -11.76 -11.36
C LYS A 16 -6.50 -11.31 -10.96
N ALA A 17 -5.48 -11.72 -11.72
CA ALA A 17 -4.17 -11.07 -11.64
C ALA A 17 -4.37 -9.55 -11.86
N PRO A 18 -3.53 -8.68 -11.28
CA PRO A 18 -3.68 -7.23 -11.41
C PRO A 18 -3.84 -6.85 -12.88
N GLN A 19 -5.07 -6.58 -13.31
CA GLN A 19 -5.40 -6.18 -14.68
C GLN A 19 -5.79 -4.72 -14.68
N LYS A 20 -5.63 -4.06 -15.84
CA LYS A 20 -5.68 -2.61 -16.09
C LYS A 20 -6.64 -1.79 -15.21
N ASP A 21 -7.80 -2.29 -14.82
CA ASP A 21 -8.78 -1.55 -14.00
C ASP A 21 -8.49 -1.60 -12.48
N THR A 22 -8.09 -2.75 -11.93
CA THR A 22 -7.50 -2.88 -10.57
C THR A 22 -6.02 -2.49 -10.53
N ALA A 23 -5.31 -2.63 -11.65
CA ALA A 23 -3.96 -2.15 -11.86
C ALA A 23 -3.91 -0.62 -11.99
N ALA A 24 -5.01 0.04 -12.38
CA ALA A 24 -5.09 1.50 -12.40
C ALA A 24 -4.90 2.11 -11.01
N LYS A 25 -5.39 1.43 -9.96
CA LYS A 25 -5.23 1.87 -8.56
C LYS A 25 -4.05 1.20 -7.84
N GLY A 26 -3.51 0.10 -8.37
CA GLY A 26 -2.26 -0.52 -7.91
C GLY A 26 -2.35 -1.38 -6.64
N PHE A 27 -3.56 -1.83 -6.26
CA PHE A 27 -3.76 -2.65 -5.07
C PHE A 27 -3.41 -4.13 -5.32
N THR A 28 -2.74 -4.74 -4.34
CA THR A 28 -2.49 -6.20 -4.28
C THR A 28 -3.19 -6.77 -3.05
N ARG A 29 -4.04 -7.79 -3.23
CA ARG A 29 -4.76 -8.44 -2.13
C ARG A 29 -4.00 -9.66 -1.62
N LYS A 30 -3.86 -9.79 -0.30
CA LYS A 30 -3.36 -10.99 0.39
C LYS A 30 -4.31 -11.32 1.55
N GLY A 31 -5.08 -12.40 1.41
CA GLY A 31 -6.15 -12.71 2.36
C GLY A 31 -7.21 -11.59 2.37
N ASN A 32 -7.45 -10.99 3.53
CA ASN A 32 -8.34 -9.83 3.66
C ASN A 32 -7.59 -8.49 3.62
N ASP A 33 -6.27 -8.50 3.55
CA ASP A 33 -5.47 -7.28 3.54
C ASP A 33 -5.19 -6.80 2.11
N LEU A 34 -5.06 -5.48 1.98
CA LEU A 34 -4.67 -4.79 0.74
C LEU A 34 -3.26 -4.21 0.90
N TYR A 35 -2.51 -4.22 -0.18
CA TYR A 35 -1.16 -3.67 -0.26
C TYR A 35 -1.10 -2.67 -1.41
N LEU A 36 -0.49 -1.52 -1.17
CA LEU A 36 -0.36 -0.46 -2.17
C LEU A 36 1.03 0.14 -2.10
N ARG A 37 1.74 0.20 -3.23
CA ARG A 37 3.06 0.83 -3.31
C ARG A 37 2.93 2.32 -3.59
N ARG A 38 3.68 3.15 -2.86
CA ARG A 38 3.73 4.60 -3.03
C ARG A 38 5.15 5.10 -2.90
N SER A 39 5.53 6.01 -3.78
CA SER A 39 6.80 6.71 -3.67
C SER A 39 6.64 7.97 -2.83
N ILE A 40 7.60 8.20 -1.95
CA ILE A 40 7.77 9.45 -1.21
C ILE A 40 9.19 9.96 -1.44
N THR A 41 9.38 11.26 -1.42
CA THR A 41 10.71 11.87 -1.51
C THR A 41 11.51 11.65 -0.22
N LEU A 42 12.84 11.75 -0.30
CA LEU A 42 13.70 11.76 0.89
C LEU A 42 13.28 12.87 1.88
N LEU A 43 12.88 14.04 1.39
CA LEU A 43 12.38 15.13 2.23
C LEU A 43 11.16 14.66 3.03
N GLU A 44 10.15 14.15 2.35
CA GLU A 44 8.93 13.61 2.97
C GLU A 44 9.22 12.47 3.94
N ALA A 45 10.21 11.62 3.65
CA ALA A 45 10.62 10.55 4.56
C ALA A 45 11.23 11.09 5.87
N LEU A 46 11.93 12.23 5.83
CA LEU A 46 12.59 12.84 6.99
C LEU A 46 11.69 13.83 7.75
N THR A 47 10.84 14.57 7.05
CA THR A 47 10.02 15.65 7.62
C THR A 47 8.56 15.27 7.79
N GLY A 48 8.17 14.12 7.24
CA GLY A 48 6.80 13.63 7.19
C GLY A 48 6.12 13.88 5.85
N TYR A 49 5.10 13.07 5.59
CA TYR A 49 4.36 13.05 4.34
C TYR A 49 2.85 13.11 4.59
N THR A 50 2.11 13.58 3.60
CA THR A 50 0.65 13.43 3.53
C THR A 50 0.31 13.02 2.10
N THR A 51 -0.40 11.90 1.96
CA THR A 51 -0.81 11.36 0.67
C THR A 51 -2.30 11.08 0.67
N ILE A 52 -2.92 11.25 -0.49
CA ILE A 52 -4.33 10.92 -0.73
C ILE A 52 -4.37 9.64 -1.53
N ILE A 53 -5.12 8.65 -1.03
CA ILE A 53 -5.31 7.36 -1.69
C ILE A 53 -6.75 7.29 -2.17
N ASP A 54 -6.93 7.09 -3.46
CA ASP A 54 -8.21 6.66 -4.03
C ASP A 54 -8.40 5.18 -3.72
N HIS A 55 -9.29 4.89 -2.78
CA HIS A 55 -9.54 3.54 -2.28
C HIS A 55 -10.38 2.72 -3.28
N MET A 56 -10.50 1.41 -3.05
CA MET A 56 -11.24 0.50 -3.93
C MET A 56 -12.74 0.76 -3.99
N ASP A 57 -13.30 1.42 -2.96
CA ASP A 57 -14.70 1.83 -2.84
C ASP A 57 -14.91 3.32 -3.17
N ASP A 58 -13.96 3.92 -3.89
CA ASP A 58 -13.97 5.30 -4.37
C ASP A 58 -13.93 6.39 -3.29
N ARG A 59 -13.75 6.02 -2.01
CA ARG A 59 -13.38 6.97 -0.95
C ARG A 59 -11.96 7.49 -1.14
N LYS A 60 -11.71 8.71 -0.66
CA LYS A 60 -10.37 9.28 -0.55
C LYS A 60 -9.87 9.15 0.88
N LEU A 61 -8.79 8.40 1.07
CA LEU A 61 -8.14 8.25 2.37
C LEU A 61 -6.98 9.23 2.47
N ILE A 62 -6.96 10.04 3.52
CA ILE A 62 -5.82 10.90 3.85
C ILE A 62 -4.91 10.13 4.79
N VAL A 63 -3.71 9.79 4.32
CA VAL A 63 -2.70 9.09 5.12
C VAL A 63 -1.53 10.01 5.38
N LYS A 64 -1.17 10.15 6.66
CA LYS A 64 -0.09 11.01 7.12
C LYS A 64 0.90 10.26 8.01
N SER A 65 2.16 10.65 7.98
CA SER A 65 3.14 10.25 8.99
C SER A 65 2.84 10.92 10.33
N GLY A 66 3.33 10.31 11.41
CA GLY A 66 3.38 10.93 12.73
C GLY A 66 4.33 12.13 12.75
N LYS A 67 4.12 13.04 13.71
CA LYS A 67 5.02 14.19 13.91
C LYS A 67 6.38 13.67 14.38
N GLY A 68 7.44 13.98 13.62
CA GLY A 68 8.80 13.51 13.91
C GLY A 68 9.05 12.03 13.59
N GLU A 69 8.10 11.35 12.94
CA GLU A 69 8.30 9.98 12.46
C GLU A 69 9.20 10.01 11.22
N VAL A 70 10.37 9.38 11.32
CA VAL A 70 11.28 9.18 10.18
C VAL A 70 10.99 7.85 9.51
N ILE A 71 10.75 7.89 8.20
CA ILE A 71 10.55 6.70 7.37
C ILE A 71 11.91 6.19 6.90
N LYS A 72 12.32 5.02 7.39
CA LYS A 72 13.65 4.43 7.13
C LYS A 72 13.62 3.58 5.87
N PRO A 73 14.60 3.61 4.95
CA PRO A 73 14.61 2.70 3.81
C PRO A 73 14.55 1.22 4.25
N VAL A 74 13.92 0.37 3.44
CA VAL A 74 13.87 -1.08 3.69
C VAL A 74 15.27 -1.65 3.55
N ASP A 75 15.74 -2.33 4.59
CA ASP A 75 16.90 -3.21 4.47
C ASP A 75 16.44 -4.48 3.73
N LEU A 76 17.05 -4.76 2.58
CA LEU A 76 16.71 -5.92 1.73
C LEU A 76 16.86 -7.26 2.47
N ALA A 77 17.59 -7.29 3.60
CA ALA A 77 17.73 -8.46 4.46
C ALA A 77 16.59 -8.65 5.48
N ALA A 78 15.76 -7.63 5.71
CA ALA A 78 14.64 -7.71 6.63
C ALA A 78 13.32 -7.75 5.85
N GLU A 79 12.56 -8.84 5.97
CA GLU A 79 11.21 -9.01 5.41
C GLU A 79 10.16 -8.00 5.94
N LYS A 80 10.59 -6.98 6.68
CA LYS A 80 9.79 -5.82 7.05
C LYS A 80 9.97 -4.75 5.98
N HIS A 81 9.21 -4.89 4.89
CA HIS A 81 8.87 -3.72 4.09
C HIS A 81 8.35 -2.62 5.03
N LEU A 82 8.65 -1.36 4.74
CA LEU A 82 8.03 -0.24 5.43
C LEU A 82 6.54 -0.30 5.12
N LEU A 83 5.75 -0.71 6.10
CA LEU A 83 4.32 -0.81 5.98
C LEU A 83 3.68 0.25 6.85
N LYS A 84 3.19 1.34 6.25
CA LYS A 84 2.20 2.16 6.95
C LYS A 84 0.88 1.40 6.93
N CYS A 85 0.43 0.95 8.10
CA CYS A 85 -0.86 0.29 8.24
C CYS A 85 -1.97 1.33 8.41
N VAL A 86 -2.98 1.24 7.56
CA VAL A 86 -4.27 1.92 7.69
C VAL A 86 -5.29 0.87 8.08
N LYS A 87 -5.66 0.87 9.36
CA LYS A 87 -6.49 -0.18 9.96
C LYS A 87 -7.90 -0.17 9.40
N GLY A 88 -8.46 -1.35 9.13
CA GLY A 88 -9.85 -1.50 8.68
C GLY A 88 -10.11 -1.11 7.23
N GLU A 89 -9.08 -0.72 6.47
CA GLU A 89 -9.17 -0.32 5.06
C GLU A 89 -8.77 -1.46 4.10
N GLY A 90 -8.88 -2.72 4.55
CA GLY A 90 -8.72 -3.89 3.70
C GLY A 90 -10.04 -4.36 3.07
N MET A 91 -10.08 -5.62 2.66
CA MET A 91 -11.27 -6.27 2.13
C MET A 91 -12.17 -6.79 3.26
N PRO A 92 -13.50 -6.76 3.10
CA PRO A 92 -14.44 -7.41 4.03
C PRO A 92 -14.18 -8.90 4.18
N SER A 93 -14.37 -9.41 5.40
CA SER A 93 -14.25 -10.83 5.71
C SER A 93 -15.47 -11.61 5.21
N PRO A 94 -15.30 -12.83 4.65
CA PRO A 94 -16.42 -13.66 4.23
C PRO A 94 -17.40 -14.01 5.36
N GLN A 95 -16.89 -14.19 6.59
CA GLN A 95 -17.72 -14.55 7.74
C GLN A 95 -18.49 -13.36 8.33
N ASN A 96 -17.96 -12.15 8.18
CA ASN A 96 -18.58 -10.93 8.71
C ASN A 96 -18.19 -9.73 7.83
N GLN A 97 -19.14 -9.26 7.04
CA GLN A 97 -18.92 -8.16 6.10
C GLN A 97 -18.65 -6.81 6.78
N PHE A 98 -18.91 -6.68 8.08
CA PHE A 98 -18.57 -5.48 8.87
C PHE A 98 -17.13 -5.48 9.38
N VAL A 99 -16.40 -6.59 9.20
CA VAL A 99 -14.99 -6.70 9.61
C VAL A 99 -14.12 -6.70 8.36
N CYS A 100 -13.35 -5.63 8.17
CA CYS A 100 -12.39 -5.51 7.09
C CYS A 100 -10.97 -5.83 7.57
N GLY A 101 -10.13 -6.32 6.66
CA GLY A 101 -8.68 -6.35 6.87
C GLY A 101 -8.07 -4.96 6.92
N ASN A 102 -6.77 -4.86 6.69
CA ASN A 102 -6.02 -3.61 6.70
C ASN A 102 -5.47 -3.26 5.32
N LEU A 103 -5.22 -1.97 5.10
CA LEU A 103 -4.40 -1.50 3.99
C LEU A 103 -2.98 -1.24 4.46
N PHE A 104 -2.00 -1.83 3.80
CA PHE A 104 -0.59 -1.58 4.03
C PHE A 104 0.03 -0.81 2.86
N LEU A 105 0.59 0.36 3.16
CA LEU A 105 1.37 1.11 2.17
C LEU A 105 2.83 0.69 2.22
N ILE A 106 3.34 0.24 1.07
CA ILE A 106 4.76 -0.01 0.84
C ILE A 106 5.37 1.30 0.33
N LEU A 107 6.20 1.93 1.15
CA LEU A 107 6.79 3.23 0.84
C LEU A 107 8.18 3.08 0.21
N ASP A 108 8.33 3.56 -1.02
CA ASP A 108 9.62 3.65 -1.71
C ASP A 108 10.18 5.07 -1.57
N ILE A 109 11.40 5.19 -1.05
CA ILE A 109 12.04 6.49 -0.85
C ILE A 109 12.81 6.88 -2.11
N VAL A 110 12.44 8.00 -2.71
CA VAL A 110 13.13 8.58 -3.88
C VAL A 110 14.19 9.56 -3.39
N PHE A 111 15.45 9.20 -3.61
CA PHE A 111 16.60 10.07 -3.35
C PHE A 111 16.81 11.05 -4.50
N PRO A 112 17.32 12.26 -4.24
CA PRO A 112 17.74 13.18 -5.29
C PRO A 112 18.99 12.65 -6.01
N ASP A 113 19.08 12.84 -7.33
CA ASP A 113 20.23 12.37 -8.12
C ASP A 113 21.54 13.08 -7.75
N LYS A 114 21.45 14.36 -7.36
CA LYS A 114 22.58 15.22 -6.98
C LYS A 114 22.16 16.23 -5.92
N MET A 115 23.12 16.67 -5.10
CA MET A 115 22.94 17.80 -4.18
C MET A 115 24.06 18.82 -4.32
N LYS A 116 23.74 20.10 -4.05
CA LYS A 116 24.71 21.19 -3.99
C LYS A 116 25.57 21.05 -2.75
N GLU A 117 26.85 21.43 -2.84
CA GLU A 117 27.80 21.30 -1.72
C GLU A 117 27.34 22.04 -0.46
N ASP A 118 26.77 23.24 -0.61
CA ASP A 118 26.21 24.01 0.51
C ASP A 118 25.04 23.30 1.20
N ALA A 119 24.22 22.56 0.44
CA ALA A 119 23.12 21.78 1.01
C ALA A 119 23.68 20.58 1.80
N CYS A 120 24.71 19.91 1.28
CA CYS A 120 25.39 18.83 1.98
C CYS A 120 25.99 19.31 3.32
N LYS A 121 26.65 20.47 3.35
CA LYS A 121 27.20 21.07 4.59
C LYS A 121 26.12 21.34 5.63
N LYS A 122 24.98 21.89 5.20
CA LYS A 122 23.82 22.14 6.08
C LYS A 122 23.22 20.85 6.62
N LEU A 123 23.07 19.82 5.79
CA LEU A 123 22.55 18.52 6.22
C LEU A 123 23.48 17.82 7.21
N ALA A 124 24.80 17.86 6.98
CA ALA A 124 25.79 17.29 7.89
C ALA A 124 25.79 17.96 9.27
N ALA A 125 25.36 19.21 9.38
CA ALA A 125 25.25 19.91 10.66
C ALA A 125 24.00 19.54 11.47
N ILE A 126 22.98 18.94 10.85
CA ILE A 126 21.67 18.68 11.49
C ILE A 126 21.32 17.19 11.60
N LEU A 127 21.86 16.35 10.73
CA LEU A 127 21.61 14.90 10.75
C LEU A 127 22.67 14.21 11.65
N PRO A 128 22.27 13.18 12.43
CA PRO A 128 23.19 12.41 13.27
C PRO A 128 24.15 11.53 12.48
#